data_AF-A0A9D8Y0Q1-F1
#
_entry.id   AF-A0A9D8Y0Q1-F1
#
_cell.length_a   1.000
_cell.length_b   1.000
_cell.length_c   1.000
_cell.angle_alpha   90.00
_cell.angle_beta   90.00
_cell.angle_gamma   90.00
#
_symmetry.space_group_name_H-M   'P 1'
#
loop_
_entity.id
_entity.type
_entity.pdbx_description
1 polymer ?
#
loop_
_entity_poly.entity_id
_entity_poly.type
_entity_poly.pdbx_seq_one_letter_code
_entity_poly.pdbx_strand_id
1 'polypeptide(L)'
;CFPAPFVFKTRDGAERNIDENLLMICSQGEPVAVAGVRGGLSSEIEDDTDSLFLESANFNGISVRKTSSRLGLRTDASMRYEKMLDPELTVPAIERFLDLLFKADPSAKVTGRLTDVYVHKFDKITLEIDKPFVDRYTGIDISSDQIAATLSSLGFGVTRNGDAFKVDVPSWRATKDVTIKADLIEEITRIYGYDNFKITTTRSPLHPVRAEVPATDAKRIKDLLVERFSLHEVHSYIWSDSAKDKLLGIETPKNVRLINAQTPEHASFRISMIPTLLSFAYENKGFSESYGLFEIGHTVDGLAADGTCNERKKLGVVLFDRTVNEETLYYRAHDMLTASFRTLKHRAPDFASCEPRFNWQHPVNLSSASLDGREVGFLTTLHPAVRAKLDKKAAVLAFELDMGIFSSVEEKPLAYREPSRYPGIDVDLSFSASVGDLDFAAVEKAARDAAGKYLKDVTLVDLYEGDNGESVTLRFGFSSDERTLYRPPTNSVAVNYGYTMGPSGQGWAATSGATDFGGR
;
A
#
# COMPACT_ATOMS: atom_id res chain seq x y z
N CYS A 1 -38.22 19.89 -10.93
CA CYS A 1 -37.56 19.58 -9.64
C CYS A 1 -38.46 20.09 -8.52
N PHE A 2 -38.56 19.32 -7.45
CA PHE A 2 -39.28 19.76 -6.24
C PHE A 2 -38.39 20.73 -5.45
N PRO A 3 -38.97 21.73 -4.77
CA PRO A 3 -38.21 22.75 -4.05
C PRO A 3 -37.59 22.25 -2.73
N ALA A 4 -38.01 21.08 -2.25
CA ALA A 4 -37.49 20.46 -1.04
C ALA A 4 -37.68 18.93 -1.10
N PRO A 5 -36.93 18.16 -0.29
CA PRO A 5 -37.13 16.72 -0.17
C PRO A 5 -38.51 16.37 0.42
N PHE A 6 -39.08 15.25 -0.01
CA PHE A 6 -40.37 14.77 0.47
C PHE A 6 -40.42 13.23 0.54
N VAL A 7 -41.42 12.69 1.22
CA VAL A 7 -41.64 11.23 1.34
C VAL A 7 -42.60 10.78 0.24
N PHE A 8 -42.22 9.73 -0.48
CA PHE A 8 -43.04 9.11 -1.52
C PHE A 8 -43.21 7.61 -1.26
N LYS A 9 -44.44 7.10 -1.43
CA LYS A 9 -44.75 5.68 -1.24
C LYS A 9 -44.73 4.94 -2.57
N THR A 10 -43.78 4.02 -2.74
CA THR A 10 -43.69 3.19 -3.95
C THR A 10 -44.66 2.01 -3.90
N ARG A 11 -44.90 1.36 -5.05
CA ARG A 11 -45.83 0.22 -5.21
C ARG A 11 -45.56 -0.99 -4.29
N ASP A 12 -44.35 -1.12 -3.72
CA ASP A 12 -44.04 -2.10 -2.66
C ASP A 12 -44.58 -1.70 -1.27
N GLY A 13 -45.25 -0.56 -1.17
CA GLY A 13 -45.72 0.01 0.09
C GLY A 13 -44.62 0.72 0.90
N ALA A 14 -43.37 0.73 0.43
CA ALA A 14 -42.26 1.35 1.15
C ALA A 14 -42.26 2.88 0.97
N GLU A 15 -42.02 3.61 2.06
CA GLU A 15 -41.79 5.04 2.05
C GLU A 15 -40.33 5.36 1.72
N ARG A 16 -40.12 6.32 0.82
CA ARG A 16 -38.81 6.69 0.30
C ARG A 16 -38.62 8.19 0.32
N ASN A 17 -37.46 8.63 0.78
CA ASN A 17 -37.08 10.04 0.76
C ASN A 17 -36.62 10.41 -0.66
N ILE A 18 -37.37 11.30 -1.30
CA ILE A 18 -37.08 11.83 -2.62
C ILE A 18 -36.39 13.17 -2.46
N ASP A 19 -35.16 13.30 -2.98
CA ASP A 19 -34.40 14.55 -3.00
C ASP A 19 -34.63 15.35 -4.31
N GLU A 20 -34.18 16.60 -4.34
CA GLU A 20 -34.40 17.55 -5.46
C GLU A 20 -33.81 17.09 -6.81
N ASN A 21 -32.86 16.16 -6.78
CA ASN A 21 -32.16 15.64 -7.96
C ASN A 21 -32.86 14.41 -8.56
N LEU A 22 -33.93 13.90 -7.95
CA LEU A 22 -34.66 12.76 -8.46
C LEU A 22 -35.73 13.22 -9.46
N LEU A 23 -35.72 12.60 -10.63
CA LEU A 23 -36.76 12.79 -11.64
C LEU A 23 -38.02 12.01 -11.26
N MET A 24 -39.15 12.71 -11.21
CA MET A 24 -40.46 12.15 -10.92
C MET A 24 -41.40 12.35 -12.10
N ILE A 25 -42.34 11.44 -12.26
CA ILE A 25 -43.50 11.61 -13.13
C ILE A 25 -44.63 12.17 -12.26
N CYS A 26 -45.31 13.20 -12.74
CA CYS A 26 -46.34 13.90 -11.98
C CYS A 26 -47.64 14.02 -12.78
N SER A 27 -48.77 13.86 -12.09
CA SER A 27 -50.11 14.18 -12.61
C SER A 27 -50.61 15.45 -11.93
N GLN A 28 -50.87 16.50 -12.71
CA GLN A 28 -51.33 17.81 -12.20
C GLN A 28 -50.46 18.40 -11.07
N GLY A 29 -49.16 18.10 -11.07
CA GLY A 29 -48.21 18.54 -10.04
C GLY A 29 -47.97 17.53 -8.92
N GLU A 30 -48.83 16.52 -8.77
CA GLU A 30 -48.69 15.47 -7.76
C GLU A 30 -47.81 14.32 -8.26
N PRO A 31 -46.79 13.87 -7.52
CA PRO A 31 -45.91 12.77 -7.92
C PRO A 31 -46.66 11.44 -7.96
N VAL A 32 -46.50 10.70 -9.05
CA VAL A 32 -47.14 9.38 -9.26
C VAL A 32 -46.14 8.25 -9.48
N ALA A 33 -44.91 8.54 -9.90
CA ALA A 33 -43.87 7.53 -10.05
C ALA A 33 -42.46 8.12 -9.99
N VAL A 34 -41.49 7.28 -9.59
CA VAL A 34 -40.06 7.57 -9.73
C VAL A 34 -39.64 7.19 -11.14
N ALA A 35 -39.27 8.20 -11.94
CA ALA A 35 -39.05 8.06 -13.37
C ALA A 35 -37.99 7.01 -13.70
N GLY A 36 -38.38 6.02 -14.52
CA GLY A 36 -37.50 4.94 -14.96
C GLY A 36 -37.09 3.95 -13.86
N VAL A 37 -37.66 4.03 -12.66
CA VAL A 37 -37.30 3.15 -11.53
C VAL A 37 -38.51 2.38 -11.02
N ARG A 38 -39.54 3.06 -10.51
CA ARG A 38 -40.69 2.39 -9.90
C ARG A 38 -41.94 3.27 -9.84
N GLY A 39 -43.09 2.67 -10.14
CA GLY A 39 -44.40 3.31 -9.95
C GLY A 39 -44.72 3.59 -8.48
N GLY A 40 -45.54 4.61 -8.25
CA GLY A 40 -46.16 4.87 -6.96
C GLY A 40 -47.26 3.88 -6.63
N LEU A 41 -47.65 3.85 -5.37
CA LEU A 41 -48.78 3.05 -4.92
C LEU A 41 -50.13 3.61 -5.42
N SER A 42 -50.25 4.92 -5.54
CA SER A 42 -51.49 5.62 -5.94
C SER A 42 -51.86 5.46 -7.42
N SER A 43 -50.97 4.89 -8.23
CA SER A 43 -51.17 4.70 -9.68
C SER A 43 -51.00 3.23 -10.08
N GLU A 44 -51.22 2.30 -9.15
CA GLU A 44 -51.19 0.87 -9.39
C GLU A 44 -52.46 0.42 -10.15
N ILE A 45 -52.32 -0.63 -10.96
CA ILE A 45 -53.47 -1.31 -11.60
C ILE A 45 -54.05 -2.29 -10.57
N GLU A 46 -55.34 -2.18 -10.30
CA GLU A 46 -56.12 -3.02 -9.38
C GLU A 46 -57.12 -3.90 -10.14
N ASP A 47 -57.77 -4.83 -9.43
CA ASP A 47 -58.70 -5.82 -10.02
C ASP A 47 -59.93 -5.18 -10.70
N ASP A 48 -60.31 -3.97 -10.31
CA ASP A 48 -61.44 -3.22 -10.84
C ASP A 48 -61.04 -2.12 -11.85
N THR A 49 -59.76 -2.09 -12.27
CA THR A 49 -59.27 -1.11 -13.24
C THR A 49 -59.86 -1.35 -14.63
N ASP A 50 -60.65 -0.40 -15.13
CA ASP A 50 -61.32 -0.45 -16.44
C ASP A 50 -60.65 0.39 -17.53
N SER A 51 -59.64 1.18 -17.16
CA SER A 51 -59.00 2.16 -18.02
C SER A 51 -57.52 2.33 -17.68
N LEU A 52 -56.71 2.55 -18.71
CA LEU A 52 -55.25 2.59 -18.60
C LEU A 52 -54.69 3.82 -19.32
N PHE A 53 -53.66 4.43 -18.73
CA PHE A 53 -52.78 5.38 -19.42
C PHE A 53 -51.43 4.70 -19.67
N LEU A 54 -51.03 4.57 -20.93
CA LEU A 54 -49.78 3.91 -21.30
C LEU A 54 -48.63 4.90 -21.34
N GLU A 55 -47.64 4.68 -20.48
CA GLU A 55 -46.35 5.37 -20.50
C GLU A 55 -45.31 4.52 -21.23
N SER A 56 -44.76 5.07 -22.31
CA SER A 56 -43.55 4.56 -22.96
C SER A 56 -42.56 5.71 -23.09
N ALA A 57 -41.60 5.76 -22.17
CA ALA A 57 -40.70 6.89 -22.00
C ALA A 57 -39.25 6.47 -22.25
N ASN A 58 -38.39 7.45 -22.50
CA ASN A 58 -36.94 7.28 -22.48
C ASN A 58 -36.35 8.28 -21.48
N PHE A 59 -35.56 7.78 -20.54
CA PHE A 59 -34.96 8.59 -19.48
C PHE A 59 -33.43 8.63 -19.63
N ASN A 60 -32.83 9.71 -19.14
CA ASN A 60 -31.38 9.80 -19.04
C ASN A 60 -30.83 8.70 -18.12
N GLY A 61 -30.01 7.80 -18.68
CA GLY A 61 -29.51 6.63 -17.96
C GLY A 61 -28.64 6.96 -16.74
N ILE A 62 -27.88 8.06 -16.79
CA ILE A 62 -27.06 8.51 -15.65
C ILE A 62 -27.98 8.96 -14.50
N SER A 63 -29.04 9.70 -14.81
CA SER A 63 -30.05 10.12 -13.83
C SER A 63 -30.70 8.89 -13.18
N VAL A 64 -31.17 7.92 -13.97
CA VAL A 64 -31.79 6.70 -13.45
C VAL A 64 -30.81 5.89 -12.58
N ARG A 65 -29.55 5.73 -13.00
CA ARG A 65 -28.51 5.03 -12.22
C ARG A 65 -28.28 5.70 -10.86
N LYS A 66 -28.17 7.03 -10.83
CA LYS A 66 -28.00 7.81 -9.60
C LYS A 66 -29.21 7.65 -8.69
N THR A 67 -30.43 7.74 -9.22
CA THR A 67 -31.67 7.53 -8.47
C THR A 67 -31.77 6.12 -7.90
N SER A 68 -31.53 5.10 -8.72
CA SER A 68 -31.53 3.68 -8.32
C SER A 68 -30.54 3.43 -7.17
N SER A 69 -29.32 3.96 -7.28
CA SER A 69 -28.28 3.82 -6.25
C SER A 69 -28.64 4.54 -4.95
N ARG A 70 -29.15 5.78 -5.04
CA ARG A 70 -29.56 6.58 -3.87
C ARG A 70 -30.73 5.94 -3.12
N LEU A 71 -31.71 5.40 -3.84
CA LEU A 71 -32.89 4.78 -3.25
C LEU A 71 -32.67 3.30 -2.87
N GLY A 72 -31.50 2.72 -3.19
CA GLY A 72 -31.24 1.30 -3.01
C GLY A 72 -32.21 0.40 -3.79
N LEU A 73 -32.69 0.86 -4.96
CA LEU A 73 -33.72 0.20 -5.74
C LEU A 73 -33.21 -0.35 -7.06
N ARG A 74 -33.16 -1.67 -7.18
CA ARG A 74 -32.85 -2.37 -8.42
C ARG A 74 -34.14 -2.97 -9.00
N THR A 75 -34.64 -2.38 -10.08
CA THR A 75 -35.80 -2.90 -10.84
C THR A 75 -35.42 -3.21 -12.27
N ASP A 76 -36.22 -4.06 -12.91
CA ASP A 76 -36.17 -4.36 -14.33
C ASP A 76 -36.14 -3.12 -15.23
N ALA A 77 -36.90 -2.09 -14.87
CA ALA A 77 -36.91 -0.80 -15.56
C ALA A 77 -35.57 -0.07 -15.38
N SER A 78 -35.12 0.10 -14.13
CA SER A 78 -33.89 0.82 -13.82
C SER A 78 -32.65 0.20 -14.48
N MET A 79 -32.58 -1.14 -14.52
CA MET A 79 -31.50 -1.90 -15.15
C MET A 79 -31.42 -1.71 -16.66
N ARG A 80 -32.55 -1.41 -17.31
CA ARG A 80 -32.62 -1.16 -18.75
C ARG A 80 -32.36 0.31 -19.05
N TYR A 81 -33.03 1.22 -18.35
CA TYR A 81 -32.88 2.66 -18.56
C TYR A 81 -31.48 3.17 -18.23
N GLU A 82 -30.80 2.63 -17.21
CA GLU A 82 -29.42 3.05 -16.89
C GLU A 82 -28.43 2.77 -18.03
N LYS A 83 -28.75 1.82 -18.91
CA LYS A 83 -27.97 1.45 -20.10
C LYS A 83 -28.41 2.21 -21.36
N MET A 84 -29.15 3.31 -21.20
CA MET A 84 -29.60 4.22 -22.25
C MET A 84 -30.39 3.50 -23.35
N LEU A 85 -31.65 3.17 -23.12
CA LEU A 85 -32.51 2.55 -24.15
C LEU A 85 -32.56 3.40 -25.44
N ASP A 86 -32.85 2.76 -26.57
CA ASP A 86 -33.02 3.49 -27.83
C ASP A 86 -34.26 4.40 -27.73
N PRO A 87 -34.12 5.73 -27.89
CA PRO A 87 -35.26 6.64 -27.85
C PRO A 87 -36.27 6.40 -28.97
N GLU A 88 -35.85 5.81 -30.10
CA GLU A 88 -36.72 5.53 -31.25
C GLU A 88 -37.68 4.34 -30.99
N LEU A 89 -37.52 3.59 -29.89
CA LEU A 89 -38.36 2.43 -29.56
C LEU A 89 -39.63 2.78 -28.79
N THR A 90 -39.81 4.02 -28.34
CA THR A 90 -40.95 4.41 -27.50
C THR A 90 -42.30 4.18 -28.16
N VAL A 91 -42.48 4.64 -29.40
CA VAL A 91 -43.72 4.46 -30.19
C VAL A 91 -43.91 2.99 -30.61
N PRO A 92 -42.93 2.30 -31.22
CA PRO A 92 -43.04 0.87 -31.53
C PRO A 92 -43.42 -0.01 -30.32
N ALA A 93 -42.94 0.33 -29.12
CA ALA A 93 -43.30 -0.39 -27.90
C ALA A 93 -44.79 -0.24 -27.55
N ILE A 94 -45.37 0.96 -27.72
CA ILE A 94 -46.82 1.19 -27.53
C ILE A 94 -47.62 0.39 -28.56
N GLU A 95 -47.24 0.47 -29.84
CA GLU A 95 -47.92 -0.27 -30.90
C GLU A 95 -47.92 -1.77 -30.62
N ARG A 96 -46.78 -2.31 -30.18
CA ARG A 96 -46.66 -3.72 -29.80
C ARG A 96 -47.53 -4.07 -28.59
N PHE A 97 -47.58 -3.21 -27.59
CA PHE A 97 -48.44 -3.41 -26.42
C PHE A 97 -49.92 -3.44 -26.81
N LEU A 98 -50.37 -2.49 -27.64
CA LEU A 98 -51.75 -2.43 -28.12
C LEU A 98 -52.13 -3.66 -28.95
N ASP A 99 -51.25 -4.13 -29.84
CA ASP A 99 -51.47 -5.37 -30.59
C ASP A 99 -51.68 -6.59 -29.67
N LEU A 100 -50.90 -6.68 -28.59
CA LEU A 100 -51.05 -7.75 -27.60
C LEU A 100 -52.31 -7.58 -26.75
N LEU A 101 -52.64 -6.34 -26.35
CA LEU A 101 -53.83 -6.03 -25.58
C LEU A 101 -55.10 -6.41 -26.35
N PHE A 102 -55.23 -6.02 -27.61
CA PHE A 102 -56.40 -6.35 -28.42
C PHE A 102 -56.55 -7.84 -28.71
N LYS A 103 -55.45 -8.60 -28.68
CA LYS A 103 -55.50 -10.07 -28.76
C LYS A 103 -56.00 -10.70 -27.47
N ALA A 104 -55.65 -10.12 -26.32
CA ALA A 104 -56.08 -10.61 -25.01
C ALA A 104 -57.51 -10.17 -24.66
N ASP A 105 -57.85 -8.92 -24.98
CA ASP A 105 -59.16 -8.32 -24.80
C ASP A 105 -59.59 -7.60 -26.10
N PRO A 106 -60.35 -8.28 -26.98
CA PRO A 106 -60.88 -7.69 -28.20
C PRO A 106 -61.89 -6.57 -27.97
N SER A 107 -62.40 -6.40 -26.74
CA SER A 107 -63.36 -5.36 -26.38
C SER A 107 -62.69 -4.05 -25.96
N ALA A 108 -61.39 -4.07 -25.65
CA ALA A 108 -60.61 -2.90 -25.31
C ALA A 108 -60.63 -1.87 -26.45
N LYS A 109 -60.67 -0.57 -26.08
CA LYS A 109 -60.75 0.54 -27.04
C LYS A 109 -59.73 1.61 -26.69
N VAL A 110 -59.10 2.17 -27.72
CA VAL A 110 -58.27 3.37 -27.57
C VAL A 110 -59.19 4.58 -27.54
N THR A 111 -59.28 5.23 -26.38
CA THR A 111 -60.11 6.42 -26.15
C THR A 111 -59.34 7.74 -26.23
N GLY A 112 -58.01 7.68 -26.14
CA GLY A 112 -57.12 8.83 -26.18
C GLY A 112 -56.23 8.87 -27.43
N ARG A 113 -55.73 10.06 -27.76
CA ARG A 113 -54.73 10.25 -28.83
C ARG A 113 -53.33 9.90 -28.34
N LEU A 114 -52.55 9.21 -29.17
CA LEU A 114 -51.10 9.06 -28.95
C LEU A 114 -50.42 10.43 -28.95
N THR A 115 -49.73 10.74 -27.85
CA THR A 115 -48.94 11.97 -27.70
C THR A 115 -47.47 11.59 -27.57
N ASP A 116 -46.67 12.01 -28.55
CA ASP A 116 -45.22 11.81 -28.54
C ASP A 116 -44.51 13.15 -28.32
N VAL A 117 -43.78 13.26 -27.21
CA VAL A 117 -43.05 14.47 -26.81
C VAL A 117 -41.56 14.17 -26.86
N TYR A 118 -40.99 14.29 -28.06
CA TYR A 118 -39.58 14.02 -28.30
C TYR A 118 -38.70 15.25 -28.06
N VAL A 119 -38.40 15.54 -26.79
CA VAL A 119 -37.72 16.78 -26.35
C VAL A 119 -36.24 16.87 -26.73
N HIS A 120 -35.56 15.74 -26.94
CA HIS A 120 -34.13 15.72 -27.22
C HIS A 120 -33.80 14.64 -28.25
N LYS A 121 -33.47 15.06 -29.48
CA LYS A 121 -33.08 14.16 -30.57
C LYS A 121 -31.57 14.02 -30.61
N PHE A 122 -31.10 12.78 -30.74
CA PHE A 122 -29.68 12.49 -30.88
C PHE A 122 -29.23 12.73 -32.33
N ASP A 123 -28.01 13.23 -32.48
CA ASP A 123 -27.40 13.39 -33.79
C ASP A 123 -27.15 12.03 -34.44
N LYS A 124 -27.32 11.98 -35.76
CA LYS A 124 -26.91 10.80 -36.53
C LYS A 124 -25.38 10.74 -36.54
N ILE A 125 -24.85 9.58 -36.14
CA ILE A 125 -23.42 9.33 -36.15
C ILE A 125 -23.06 8.58 -37.43
N THR A 126 -22.14 9.16 -38.21
CA THR A 126 -21.54 8.51 -39.35
C THR A 126 -20.04 8.46 -39.17
N LEU A 127 -19.46 7.28 -39.28
CA LEU A 127 -18.03 7.03 -39.08
C LEU A 127 -17.40 6.56 -40.39
N GLU A 128 -16.22 7.09 -40.69
CA GLU A 128 -15.44 6.68 -41.86
C GLU A 128 -14.23 5.87 -41.42
N ILE A 129 -14.13 4.63 -41.88
CA ILE A 129 -13.04 3.70 -41.56
C ILE A 129 -12.55 3.05 -42.85
N ASP A 130 -11.28 2.65 -42.90
CA ASP A 130 -10.72 1.92 -44.02
C ASP A 130 -10.04 0.63 -43.55
N LYS A 131 -9.82 -0.28 -44.49
CA LYS A 131 -9.15 -1.54 -44.21
C LYS A 131 -7.75 -1.37 -43.60
N PRO A 132 -6.87 -0.45 -44.09
CA PRO A 132 -5.57 -0.22 -43.46
C PRO A 132 -5.65 0.15 -41.98
N PHE A 133 -6.66 0.92 -41.57
CA PHE A 133 -6.91 1.22 -40.17
C PHE A 133 -7.31 -0.03 -39.39
N VAL A 134 -8.20 -0.86 -39.94
CA VAL A 134 -8.58 -2.15 -39.34
C VAL A 134 -7.35 -3.04 -39.15
N ASP A 135 -6.60 -3.28 -40.21
CA ASP A 135 -5.43 -4.17 -40.20
C ASP A 135 -4.35 -3.68 -39.23
N ARG A 136 -4.17 -2.36 -39.11
CA ARG A 136 -3.22 -1.77 -38.15
C ARG A 136 -3.60 -2.05 -36.70
N TYR A 137 -4.89 -1.99 -36.38
CA TYR A 137 -5.40 -2.21 -35.02
C TYR A 137 -5.51 -3.69 -34.66
N THR A 138 -5.92 -4.52 -35.62
CA THR A 138 -6.17 -5.95 -35.37
C THR A 138 -4.93 -6.81 -35.60
N GLY A 139 -4.03 -6.40 -36.51
CA GLY A 139 -2.93 -7.22 -36.99
C GLY A 139 -3.37 -8.41 -37.85
N ILE A 140 -4.63 -8.43 -38.31
CA ILE A 140 -5.24 -9.53 -39.07
C ILE A 140 -5.75 -8.98 -40.38
N ASP A 141 -5.50 -9.71 -41.46
CA ASP A 141 -6.07 -9.44 -42.78
C ASP A 141 -7.54 -9.93 -42.83
N ILE A 142 -8.45 -9.09 -42.37
CA ILE A 142 -9.90 -9.32 -42.54
C ILE A 142 -10.31 -8.70 -43.88
N SER A 143 -10.95 -9.50 -44.74
CA SER A 143 -11.36 -9.03 -46.07
C SER A 143 -12.39 -7.90 -45.99
N SER A 144 -12.32 -6.96 -46.94
CA SER A 144 -13.27 -5.85 -47.02
C SER A 144 -14.73 -6.30 -47.19
N ASP A 145 -14.95 -7.45 -47.83
CA ASP A 145 -16.27 -8.08 -47.96
C ASP A 145 -16.79 -8.55 -46.59
N GLN A 146 -15.94 -9.21 -45.80
CA GLN A 146 -16.29 -9.68 -44.46
C GLN A 146 -16.55 -8.51 -43.51
N ILE A 147 -15.74 -7.44 -43.56
CA ILE A 147 -15.96 -6.23 -42.75
C ILE A 147 -17.34 -5.63 -43.04
N ALA A 148 -17.68 -5.42 -44.32
CA ALA A 148 -18.98 -4.89 -44.72
C ALA A 148 -20.14 -5.79 -44.30
N ALA A 149 -20.01 -7.10 -44.48
CA ALA A 149 -21.03 -8.08 -44.10
C ALA A 149 -21.26 -8.10 -42.59
N THR A 150 -20.19 -8.10 -41.79
CA THR A 150 -20.25 -8.04 -40.34
C THR A 150 -20.99 -6.80 -39.86
N LEU A 151 -20.57 -5.60 -40.30
CA LEU A 151 -21.22 -4.35 -39.90
C LEU A 151 -22.67 -4.29 -40.37
N SER A 152 -22.98 -4.72 -41.59
CA SER A 152 -24.37 -4.75 -42.09
C SER A 152 -25.25 -5.70 -41.29
N SER A 153 -24.74 -6.89 -40.91
CA SER A 153 -25.49 -7.88 -40.13
C SER A 153 -25.81 -7.40 -38.70
N LEU A 154 -24.99 -6.51 -38.15
CA LEU A 154 -25.20 -5.85 -36.86
C LEU A 154 -26.17 -4.65 -36.95
N GLY A 155 -26.66 -4.33 -38.15
CA GLY A 155 -27.62 -3.25 -38.40
C GLY A 155 -27.00 -1.90 -38.71
N PHE A 156 -25.70 -1.82 -38.99
CA PHE A 156 -25.07 -0.58 -39.45
C PHE A 156 -25.38 -0.33 -40.93
N GLY A 157 -25.58 0.93 -41.30
CA GLY A 157 -25.69 1.34 -42.70
C GLY A 157 -24.31 1.46 -43.32
N VAL A 158 -23.92 0.52 -44.20
CA VAL A 158 -22.56 0.51 -44.78
C VAL A 158 -22.60 0.97 -46.23
N THR A 159 -21.93 2.08 -46.53
CA THR A 159 -21.61 2.50 -47.90
C THR A 159 -20.11 2.26 -48.15
N ARG A 160 -19.79 1.42 -49.12
CA ARG A 160 -18.41 1.01 -49.41
C ARG A 160 -17.90 1.58 -50.74
N ASN A 161 -16.63 2.00 -50.75
CA ASN A 161 -15.88 2.33 -51.96
C ASN A 161 -14.48 1.69 -51.88
N GLY A 162 -14.28 0.55 -52.54
CA GLY A 162 -13.05 -0.23 -52.42
C GLY A 162 -12.81 -0.68 -50.98
N ASP A 163 -11.75 -0.18 -50.36
CA ASP A 163 -11.35 -0.49 -48.99
C ASP A 163 -11.77 0.58 -47.97
N ALA A 164 -12.53 1.60 -48.40
CA ALA A 164 -13.10 2.63 -47.54
C ALA A 164 -14.58 2.35 -47.26
N PHE A 165 -14.99 2.55 -46.01
CA PHE A 165 -16.34 2.34 -45.50
C PHE A 165 -16.84 3.61 -44.81
N LYS A 166 -18.00 4.08 -45.26
CA LYS A 166 -18.80 5.07 -44.54
C LYS A 166 -19.93 4.32 -43.82
N VAL A 167 -19.94 4.39 -42.51
CA VAL A 167 -20.76 3.56 -41.62
C VAL A 167 -21.71 4.45 -40.84
N ASP A 168 -23.00 4.39 -41.17
CA ASP A 168 -24.07 5.02 -40.42
C ASP A 168 -24.43 4.14 -39.22
N VAL A 169 -24.30 4.72 -38.02
CA VAL A 169 -24.53 4.01 -36.75
C VAL A 169 -26.02 4.01 -36.43
N PRO A 170 -26.63 2.85 -36.15
CA PRO A 170 -28.04 2.80 -35.79
C PRO A 170 -28.31 3.45 -34.42
N SER A 171 -29.51 4.01 -34.24
CA SER A 171 -29.89 4.76 -33.03
C SER A 171 -29.61 4.01 -31.72
N TRP A 172 -29.95 2.73 -31.65
CA TRP A 172 -29.75 1.90 -30.46
C TRP A 172 -28.28 1.63 -30.09
N ARG A 173 -27.33 1.98 -30.95
CA ARG A 173 -25.87 1.94 -30.70
C ARG A 173 -25.27 3.32 -30.56
N ALA A 174 -25.72 4.28 -31.39
CA ALA A 174 -25.25 5.66 -31.39
C ALA A 174 -25.47 6.35 -30.03
N THR A 175 -26.56 6.01 -29.35
CA THR A 175 -26.88 6.58 -28.03
C THR A 175 -26.19 5.88 -26.87
N LYS A 176 -25.45 4.79 -27.11
CA LYS A 176 -24.91 3.91 -26.06
C LYS A 176 -23.40 3.77 -26.10
N ASP A 177 -22.88 3.24 -27.21
CA ASP A 177 -21.57 2.57 -27.21
C ASP A 177 -20.77 2.73 -28.50
N VAL A 178 -21.35 3.22 -29.61
CA VAL A 178 -20.62 3.40 -30.88
C VAL A 178 -20.60 4.87 -31.29
N THR A 179 -19.46 5.52 -31.05
CA THR A 179 -19.22 6.95 -31.29
C THR A 179 -17.90 7.26 -31.98
N ILE A 180 -16.95 6.31 -31.99
CA ILE A 180 -15.63 6.46 -32.60
C ILE A 180 -15.25 5.24 -33.44
N LYS A 181 -14.22 5.37 -34.29
CA LYS A 181 -13.76 4.29 -35.19
C LYS A 181 -13.32 3.03 -34.43
N ALA A 182 -12.79 3.17 -33.21
CA ALA A 182 -12.33 2.05 -32.40
C ALA A 182 -13.51 1.14 -31.97
N ASP A 183 -14.70 1.69 -31.78
CA ASP A 183 -15.89 0.91 -31.43
C ASP A 183 -16.30 0.01 -32.61
N LEU A 184 -16.10 0.47 -33.85
CA LEU A 184 -16.29 -0.36 -35.04
C LEU A 184 -15.25 -1.49 -35.13
N ILE A 185 -14.00 -1.24 -34.70
CA ILE A 185 -12.98 -2.29 -34.59
C ILE A 185 -13.44 -3.37 -33.62
N GLU A 186 -13.95 -2.99 -32.45
CA GLU A 186 -14.50 -3.95 -31.48
C GLU A 186 -15.62 -4.79 -32.13
N GLU A 187 -16.58 -4.17 -32.82
CA GLU A 187 -17.67 -4.91 -33.45
C GLU A 187 -17.20 -5.86 -34.54
N ILE A 188 -16.26 -5.42 -35.40
CA ILE A 188 -15.65 -6.27 -36.43
C ILE A 188 -14.93 -7.46 -35.79
N THR A 189 -14.10 -7.19 -34.77
CA THR A 189 -13.24 -8.21 -34.16
C THR A 189 -14.00 -9.17 -33.25
N ARG A 190 -15.02 -8.71 -32.55
CA ARG A 190 -15.91 -9.53 -31.72
C ARG A 190 -16.68 -10.55 -32.55
N ILE A 191 -17.16 -10.16 -33.73
CA ILE A 191 -17.86 -11.07 -34.66
C ILE A 191 -16.88 -11.96 -35.42
N TYR A 192 -15.70 -11.45 -35.76
CA TYR A 192 -14.61 -12.28 -36.28
C TYR A 192 -14.22 -13.38 -35.29
N GLY A 193 -14.28 -13.10 -33.99
CA GLY A 193 -13.96 -14.02 -32.90
C GLY A 193 -12.52 -13.86 -32.43
N TYR A 194 -12.33 -13.55 -31.15
CA TYR A 194 -10.99 -13.33 -30.57
C TYR A 194 -10.10 -14.57 -30.61
N ASP A 195 -10.68 -15.78 -30.62
CA ASP A 195 -9.92 -17.03 -30.74
C ASP A 195 -9.20 -17.21 -32.09
N ASN A 196 -9.65 -16.48 -33.12
CA ASN A 196 -9.02 -16.51 -34.43
C ASN A 196 -7.75 -15.64 -34.51
N PHE A 197 -7.42 -14.89 -33.46
CA PHE A 197 -6.22 -14.07 -33.41
C PHE A 197 -4.98 -14.95 -33.24
N LYS A 198 -4.08 -14.89 -34.23
CA LYS A 198 -2.76 -15.51 -34.09
C LYS A 198 -1.91 -14.69 -33.12
N ILE A 199 -1.71 -15.22 -31.92
CA ILE A 199 -0.84 -14.60 -30.91
C ILE A 199 0.58 -14.51 -31.46
N THR A 200 1.14 -13.30 -31.49
CA THR A 200 2.53 -13.04 -31.85
C THR A 200 3.20 -12.23 -30.75
N THR A 201 4.51 -12.39 -30.61
CA THR A 201 5.26 -11.65 -29.58
C THR A 201 5.45 -10.21 -30.02
N THR A 202 5.14 -9.26 -29.13
CA THR A 202 5.42 -7.83 -29.35
C THR A 202 6.92 -7.60 -29.49
N ARG A 203 7.33 -6.90 -30.53
CA ARG A 203 8.73 -6.44 -30.66
C ARG A 203 8.90 -5.15 -29.88
N SER A 204 9.78 -5.16 -28.88
CA SER A 204 10.14 -4.00 -28.08
C SER A 204 11.65 -3.76 -28.15
N PRO A 205 12.13 -2.50 -28.22
CA PRO A 205 13.56 -2.23 -28.11
C PRO A 205 14.10 -2.74 -26.76
N LEU A 206 15.25 -3.40 -26.80
CA LEU A 206 15.94 -3.85 -25.59
C LEU A 206 16.67 -2.68 -24.96
N HIS A 207 16.12 -2.12 -23.89
CA HIS A 207 16.80 -1.14 -23.05
C HIS A 207 17.43 -1.83 -21.83
N PRO A 208 18.61 -1.38 -21.35
CA PRO A 208 19.14 -1.83 -20.07
C PRO A 208 18.13 -1.54 -18.97
N VAL A 209 17.78 -2.56 -18.18
CA VAL A 209 16.90 -2.38 -17.03
C VAL A 209 17.67 -1.57 -15.98
N ARG A 210 17.24 -0.32 -15.77
CA ARG A 210 17.63 0.43 -14.58
C ARG A 210 16.70 -0.04 -13.47
N ALA A 211 17.17 -0.95 -12.62
CA ALA A 211 16.42 -1.26 -11.43
C ALA A 211 16.29 0.04 -10.62
N GLU A 212 15.07 0.44 -10.26
CA GLU A 212 14.90 1.50 -9.29
C GLU A 212 15.55 1.02 -7.98
N VAL A 213 16.53 1.78 -7.48
CA VAL A 213 17.31 1.44 -6.27
C VAL A 213 16.42 0.97 -5.10
N PRO A 214 15.23 1.56 -4.83
CA PRO A 214 14.34 1.08 -3.77
C PRO A 214 13.80 -0.35 -3.96
N ALA A 215 13.55 -0.78 -5.20
CA ALA A 215 13.10 -2.14 -5.48
C ALA A 215 14.23 -3.15 -5.26
N THR A 216 15.48 -2.74 -5.53
CA THR A 216 16.67 -3.56 -5.29
C THR A 216 16.96 -3.71 -3.79
N ASP A 217 16.92 -2.62 -3.02
CA ASP A 217 17.19 -2.67 -1.58
C ASP A 217 16.11 -3.42 -0.80
N ALA A 218 14.83 -3.19 -1.13
CA ALA A 218 13.73 -3.92 -0.52
C ALA A 218 13.84 -5.42 -0.76
N LYS A 219 14.24 -5.85 -1.97
CA LYS A 219 14.47 -7.28 -2.23
C LYS A 219 15.67 -7.81 -1.45
N ARG A 220 16.82 -7.13 -1.53
CA ARG A 220 18.06 -7.56 -0.88
C ARG A 220 17.92 -7.68 0.63
N ILE A 221 17.20 -6.77 1.28
CA ILE A 221 17.02 -6.84 2.74
C ILE A 221 16.09 -8.01 3.11
N LYS A 222 15.05 -8.29 2.32
CA LYS A 222 14.20 -9.47 2.54
C LYS A 222 14.99 -10.76 2.39
N ASP A 223 15.75 -10.89 1.30
CA ASP A 223 16.60 -12.05 1.05
C ASP A 223 17.58 -12.25 2.22
N LEU A 224 18.20 -11.17 2.71
CA LEU A 224 19.08 -11.22 3.89
C LEU A 224 18.35 -11.68 5.17
N LEU A 225 17.16 -11.14 5.46
CA LEU A 225 16.38 -11.51 6.65
C LEU A 225 15.95 -12.98 6.62
N VAL A 226 15.62 -13.51 5.44
CA VAL A 226 15.25 -14.92 5.27
C VAL A 226 16.49 -15.82 5.31
N GLU A 227 17.45 -15.60 4.42
CA GLU A 227 18.56 -16.52 4.18
C GLU A 227 19.56 -16.55 5.34
N ARG A 228 19.85 -15.39 5.93
CA ARG A 228 20.87 -15.29 6.99
C ARG A 228 20.28 -15.40 8.39
N PHE A 229 19.10 -14.81 8.59
CA PHE A 229 18.51 -14.70 9.92
C PHE A 229 17.30 -15.63 10.13
N SER A 230 16.86 -16.35 9.09
CA SER A 230 15.75 -17.31 9.16
C SER A 230 14.44 -16.70 9.65
N LEU A 231 14.20 -15.42 9.33
CA LEU A 231 12.90 -14.78 9.61
C LEU A 231 11.88 -15.15 8.53
N HIS A 232 10.61 -14.98 8.89
CA HIS A 232 9.47 -15.25 8.01
C HIS A 232 8.84 -13.94 7.52
N GLU A 233 8.71 -13.79 6.21
CA GLU A 233 7.91 -12.71 5.64
C GLU A 233 6.42 -12.98 5.88
N VAL A 234 5.70 -11.96 6.30
CA VAL A 234 4.24 -11.96 6.42
C VAL A 234 3.64 -10.85 5.56
N HIS A 235 2.35 -10.98 5.26
CA HIS A 235 1.59 -9.96 4.53
C HIS A 235 0.35 -9.60 5.32
N SER A 236 0.14 -8.30 5.50
CA SER A 236 -0.99 -7.76 6.22
C SER A 236 -1.68 -6.65 5.46
N TYR A 237 -2.83 -6.25 5.97
CA TYR A 237 -3.52 -5.07 5.47
C TYR A 237 -2.91 -3.78 6.04
N ILE A 238 -3.10 -2.68 5.32
CA ILE A 238 -2.59 -1.34 5.69
C ILE A 238 -3.35 -0.68 6.84
N TRP A 239 -4.47 -1.25 7.29
CA TRP A 239 -5.25 -0.72 8.41
C TRP A 239 -4.66 -1.14 9.77
N SER A 240 -4.80 -0.27 10.76
CA SER A 240 -4.70 -0.65 12.16
C SER A 240 -5.90 -1.51 12.56
N ASP A 241 -5.67 -2.46 13.46
CA ASP A 241 -6.74 -3.27 14.06
C ASP A 241 -6.93 -2.85 15.51
N SER A 242 -7.89 -1.95 15.73
CA SER A 242 -8.10 -1.36 17.06
C SER A 242 -8.53 -2.38 18.13
N ALA A 243 -9.12 -3.51 17.73
CA ALA A 243 -9.46 -4.59 18.66
C ALA A 243 -8.20 -5.33 19.13
N LYS A 244 -7.29 -5.65 18.20
CA LYS A 244 -6.00 -6.29 18.53
C LYS A 244 -5.07 -5.34 19.29
N ASP A 245 -5.05 -4.06 18.91
CA ASP A 245 -4.29 -3.04 19.65
C ASP A 245 -4.74 -2.99 21.11
N LYS A 246 -6.05 -2.90 21.35
CA LYS A 246 -6.63 -2.91 22.70
C LYS A 246 -6.28 -4.17 23.50
N LEU A 247 -6.32 -5.33 22.86
CA LEU A 247 -5.94 -6.62 23.45
C LEU A 247 -4.49 -6.59 23.96
N LEU A 248 -3.57 -6.00 23.19
CA LEU A 248 -2.16 -5.86 23.53
C LEU A 248 -1.85 -4.62 24.40
N GLY A 249 -2.81 -3.74 24.62
CA GLY A 249 -2.58 -2.47 25.32
C GLY A 249 -1.82 -1.45 24.49
N ILE A 250 -1.86 -1.58 23.17
CA ILE A 250 -1.33 -0.64 22.21
C ILE A 250 -2.37 0.46 21.99
N GLU A 251 -1.93 1.71 21.92
CA GLU A 251 -2.81 2.83 21.55
C GLU A 251 -2.97 2.84 20.03
N THR A 252 -4.22 2.69 19.56
CA THR A 252 -4.51 2.79 18.12
C THR A 252 -4.27 4.24 17.66
N PRO A 253 -3.45 4.45 16.63
CA PRO A 253 -3.14 5.80 16.15
C PRO A 253 -4.38 6.50 15.60
N LYS A 254 -4.56 7.76 16.02
CA LYS A 254 -5.52 8.68 15.41
C LYS A 254 -4.96 9.18 14.09
N ASN A 255 -5.35 8.54 13.00
CA ASN A 255 -4.79 8.79 11.67
C ASN A 255 -5.89 8.95 10.61
N VAL A 256 -5.52 8.99 9.33
CA VAL A 256 -6.44 9.00 8.18
C VAL A 256 -7.40 7.80 8.27
N ARG A 257 -8.70 8.07 8.09
CA ARG A 257 -9.78 7.07 8.23
C ARG A 257 -10.53 6.81 6.94
N LEU A 258 -10.97 5.57 6.76
CA LEU A 258 -11.92 5.16 5.73
C LEU A 258 -13.35 5.45 6.20
N ILE A 259 -14.11 6.21 5.40
CA ILE A 259 -15.51 6.57 5.70
C ILE A 259 -16.40 5.31 5.65
N ASN A 260 -16.18 4.46 4.66
CA ASN A 260 -16.96 3.23 4.43
C ASN A 260 -16.11 1.99 4.68
N ALA A 261 -15.45 1.92 5.84
CA ALA A 261 -14.72 0.73 6.25
C ALA A 261 -15.67 -0.47 6.38
N GLN A 262 -15.17 -1.68 6.05
CA GLN A 262 -15.98 -2.91 6.19
C GLN A 262 -16.34 -3.19 7.65
N THR A 263 -15.42 -2.87 8.57
CA THR A 263 -15.61 -2.95 10.01
C THR A 263 -15.07 -1.66 10.67
N PRO A 264 -15.69 -1.16 11.75
CA PRO A 264 -15.18 0.00 12.49
C PRO A 264 -13.74 -0.19 13.00
N GLU A 265 -13.37 -1.43 13.31
CA GLU A 265 -12.06 -1.77 13.88
C GLU A 265 -10.91 -1.56 12.89
N HIS A 266 -11.19 -1.64 11.58
CA HIS A 266 -10.23 -1.49 10.46
C HIS A 266 -10.37 -0.14 9.75
N ALA A 267 -10.94 0.86 10.42
CA ALA A 267 -11.25 2.14 9.81
C ALA A 267 -10.08 3.13 9.74
N SER A 268 -8.93 2.86 10.39
CA SER A 268 -7.78 3.77 10.46
C SER A 268 -6.56 3.17 9.79
N PHE A 269 -5.79 3.95 9.02
CA PHE A 269 -4.52 3.49 8.47
C PHE A 269 -3.43 3.41 9.53
N ARG A 270 -2.55 2.40 9.41
CA ARG A 270 -1.41 2.22 10.32
C ARG A 270 -0.31 3.25 10.08
N ILE A 271 0.32 3.72 11.16
CA ILE A 271 1.50 4.63 11.14
C ILE A 271 2.81 3.84 11.24
N SER A 272 2.76 2.66 11.85
CA SER A 272 3.90 1.75 12.04
C SER A 272 3.48 0.33 11.65
N MET A 273 4.45 -0.46 11.19
CA MET A 273 4.32 -1.89 10.92
C MET A 273 4.25 -2.71 12.22
N ILE A 274 4.85 -2.22 13.30
CA ILE A 274 5.11 -3.01 14.51
C ILE A 274 3.81 -3.48 15.19
N PRO A 275 2.77 -2.66 15.43
CA PRO A 275 1.52 -3.14 16.01
C PRO A 275 0.89 -4.31 15.24
N THR A 276 0.91 -4.25 13.91
CA THR A 276 0.41 -5.33 13.05
C THR A 276 1.22 -6.61 13.26
N LEU A 277 2.55 -6.52 13.27
CA LEU A 277 3.43 -7.68 13.47
C LEU A 277 3.33 -8.25 14.90
N LEU A 278 3.16 -7.40 15.91
CA LEU A 278 2.92 -7.83 17.29
C LEU A 278 1.61 -8.60 17.43
N SER A 279 0.59 -8.22 16.65
CA SER A 279 -0.67 -8.98 16.61
C SER A 279 -0.47 -10.39 16.05
N PHE A 280 0.38 -10.55 15.03
CA PHE A 280 0.73 -11.86 14.49
C PHE A 280 1.60 -12.67 15.44
N ALA A 281 2.55 -12.04 16.13
CA ALA A 281 3.31 -12.69 17.19
C ALA A 281 2.39 -13.18 18.32
N TYR A 282 1.40 -12.37 18.72
CA TYR A 282 0.42 -12.78 19.72
C TYR A 282 -0.38 -14.01 19.30
N GLU A 283 -0.81 -14.07 18.04
CA GLU A 283 -1.56 -15.20 17.48
C GLU A 283 -0.68 -16.46 17.33
N ASN A 284 0.61 -16.29 17.05
CA ASN A 284 1.53 -17.40 16.77
C ASN A 284 2.34 -17.89 17.97
N LYS A 285 2.33 -17.18 19.10
CA LYS A 285 3.09 -17.56 20.32
C LYS A 285 2.80 -18.96 20.87
N GLY A 286 1.69 -19.58 20.48
CA GLY A 286 1.32 -20.94 20.88
C GLY A 286 2.00 -22.04 20.06
N PHE A 287 2.54 -21.73 18.88
CA PHE A 287 3.02 -22.72 17.91
C PHE A 287 4.54 -22.89 17.90
N SER A 288 5.30 -21.88 18.31
CA SER A 288 6.77 -21.95 18.43
C SER A 288 7.26 -21.14 19.64
N GLU A 289 8.38 -21.58 20.22
CA GLU A 289 9.06 -20.90 21.33
C GLU A 289 9.97 -19.76 20.87
N SER A 290 10.44 -19.79 19.62
CA SER A 290 11.30 -18.77 19.03
C SER A 290 11.03 -18.61 17.53
N TYR A 291 10.84 -17.38 17.07
CA TYR A 291 10.67 -17.04 15.66
C TYR A 291 10.81 -15.52 15.44
N GLY A 292 11.07 -15.13 14.19
CA GLY A 292 11.06 -13.74 13.78
C GLY A 292 10.16 -13.51 12.57
N LEU A 293 9.43 -12.41 12.58
CA LEU A 293 8.50 -11.99 11.55
C LEU A 293 8.96 -10.66 10.96
N PHE A 294 8.80 -10.49 9.65
CA PHE A 294 8.99 -9.18 9.02
C PHE A 294 7.99 -8.93 7.91
N GLU A 295 7.77 -7.65 7.60
CA GLU A 295 7.02 -7.22 6.43
C GLU A 295 7.57 -5.88 5.93
N ILE A 296 7.67 -5.72 4.61
CA ILE A 296 7.80 -4.40 3.99
C ILE A 296 6.43 -3.98 3.47
N GLY A 297 5.82 -3.03 4.15
CA GLY A 297 4.47 -2.56 3.86
C GLY A 297 4.37 -1.04 3.82
N HIS A 298 3.21 -0.57 3.38
CA HIS A 298 2.89 0.85 3.42
C HIS A 298 2.29 1.23 4.77
N THR A 299 2.58 2.47 5.17
CA THR A 299 2.07 3.16 6.36
C THR A 299 1.66 4.57 5.92
N VAL A 300 0.78 5.23 6.67
CA VAL A 300 0.33 6.58 6.35
C VAL A 300 0.64 7.49 7.52
N ASP A 301 1.43 8.53 7.30
CA ASP A 301 1.82 9.50 8.32
C ASP A 301 0.99 10.79 8.16
N GLY A 302 -0.33 10.66 8.36
CA GLY A 302 -1.29 11.73 8.18
C GLY A 302 -1.50 12.15 6.71
N LEU A 303 -1.96 13.39 6.52
CA LEU A 303 -2.13 14.00 5.20
C LEU A 303 -0.94 14.88 4.85
N ALA A 304 -0.55 14.87 3.58
CA ALA A 304 0.36 15.83 2.98
C ALA A 304 -0.32 17.21 2.81
N ALA A 305 0.46 18.23 2.46
CA ALA A 305 -0.02 19.60 2.32
C ALA A 305 -1.12 19.78 1.25
N ASP A 306 -1.16 18.89 0.24
CA ASP A 306 -2.16 18.87 -0.83
C ASP A 306 -3.44 18.08 -0.47
N GLY A 307 -3.51 17.55 0.76
CA GLY A 307 -4.65 16.75 1.24
C GLY A 307 -4.60 15.27 0.85
N THR A 308 -3.53 14.80 0.20
CA THR A 308 -3.32 13.37 -0.08
C THR A 308 -2.70 12.63 1.11
N CYS A 309 -2.75 11.30 1.14
CA CYS A 309 -2.09 10.52 2.19
C CYS A 309 -0.56 10.65 2.08
N ASN A 310 0.10 11.01 3.19
CA ASN A 310 1.57 10.96 3.29
C ASN A 310 2.01 9.51 3.49
N GLU A 311 2.07 8.76 2.39
CA GLU A 311 2.36 7.33 2.39
C GLU A 311 3.86 7.05 2.48
N ARG A 312 4.24 6.13 3.38
CA ARG A 312 5.61 5.71 3.64
C ARG A 312 5.74 4.20 3.56
N LYS A 313 6.77 3.72 2.87
CA LYS A 313 7.11 2.29 2.81
C LYS A 313 8.08 1.97 3.94
N LYS A 314 7.68 1.11 4.87
CA LYS A 314 8.46 0.77 6.06
C LYS A 314 8.70 -0.74 6.13
N LEU A 315 9.90 -1.15 6.53
CA LEU A 315 10.21 -2.50 6.97
C LEU A 315 9.94 -2.56 8.46
N GLY A 316 9.04 -3.43 8.90
CA GLY A 316 8.90 -3.79 10.31
C GLY A 316 9.46 -5.19 10.56
N VAL A 317 10.09 -5.38 11.71
CA VAL A 317 10.57 -6.67 12.19
C VAL A 317 10.18 -6.86 13.64
N VAL A 318 9.69 -8.05 13.99
CA VAL A 318 9.42 -8.48 15.37
C VAL A 318 10.11 -9.82 15.60
N LEU A 319 10.91 -9.89 16.65
CA LEU A 319 11.49 -11.13 17.16
C LEU A 319 10.79 -11.53 18.45
N PHE A 320 10.44 -12.81 18.55
CA PHE A 320 9.82 -13.41 19.73
C PHE A 320 10.65 -14.62 20.14
N ASP A 321 11.06 -14.69 21.40
CA ASP A 321 11.84 -15.82 21.92
C ASP A 321 11.59 -16.06 23.41
N ARG A 322 11.20 -17.28 23.79
CA ARG A 322 11.05 -17.73 25.19
C ARG A 322 12.29 -18.39 25.78
N THR A 323 13.27 -18.68 24.95
CA THR A 323 14.47 -19.47 25.31
C THR A 323 15.65 -18.59 25.74
N VAL A 324 15.58 -17.28 25.48
CA VAL A 324 16.63 -16.31 25.82
C VAL A 324 16.06 -15.12 26.61
N ASN A 325 16.94 -14.39 27.27
CA ASN A 325 16.58 -13.16 27.96
C ASN A 325 16.49 -11.97 26.97
N GLU A 326 15.90 -10.86 27.43
CA GLU A 326 15.66 -9.66 26.62
C GLU A 326 16.96 -9.03 26.11
N GLU A 327 18.01 -9.02 26.94
CA GLU A 327 19.34 -8.53 26.60
C GLU A 327 19.96 -9.29 25.42
N THR A 328 19.97 -10.63 25.47
CA THR A 328 20.49 -11.46 24.38
C THR A 328 19.72 -11.20 23.08
N LEU A 329 18.40 -11.06 23.16
CA LEU A 329 17.58 -10.76 21.98
C LEU A 329 17.84 -9.34 21.44
N TYR A 330 18.12 -8.39 22.33
CA TYR A 330 18.53 -7.02 21.98
C TYR A 330 19.79 -7.01 21.14
N TYR A 331 20.87 -7.65 21.61
CA TYR A 331 22.12 -7.69 20.88
C TYR A 331 22.00 -8.44 19.54
N ARG A 332 21.24 -9.54 19.48
CA ARG A 332 20.96 -10.25 18.21
C ARG A 332 20.31 -9.33 17.18
N ALA A 333 19.36 -8.52 17.61
CA ALA A 333 18.66 -7.63 16.70
C ALA A 333 19.50 -6.41 16.30
N HIS A 334 20.27 -5.86 17.24
CA HIS A 334 21.28 -4.84 16.95
C HIS A 334 22.27 -5.32 15.88
N ASP A 335 22.78 -6.54 16.02
CA ASP A 335 23.71 -7.15 15.06
C ASP A 335 23.06 -7.43 13.71
N MET A 336 21.82 -7.91 13.70
CA MET A 336 21.05 -8.12 12.47
C MET A 336 20.81 -6.81 11.72
N LEU A 337 20.46 -5.73 12.43
CA LEU A 337 20.27 -4.43 11.83
C LEU A 337 21.60 -3.88 11.30
N THR A 338 22.67 -3.94 12.10
CA THR A 338 24.02 -3.56 11.70
C THR A 338 24.49 -4.34 10.47
N ALA A 339 24.26 -5.66 10.43
CA ALA A 339 24.58 -6.52 9.30
C ALA A 339 23.79 -6.14 8.04
N SER A 340 22.53 -5.73 8.18
CA SER A 340 21.70 -5.28 7.07
C SER A 340 22.27 -4.02 6.42
N PHE A 341 22.63 -3.02 7.22
CA PHE A 341 23.30 -1.80 6.73
C PHE A 341 24.68 -2.11 6.13
N ARG A 342 25.49 -2.97 6.76
CA ARG A 342 26.81 -3.33 6.24
C ARG A 342 26.74 -4.09 4.92
N THR A 343 25.73 -4.94 4.74
CA THR A 343 25.58 -5.77 3.54
C THR A 343 25.03 -4.97 2.37
N LEU A 344 24.08 -4.06 2.63
CA LEU A 344 23.40 -3.31 1.56
C LEU A 344 24.04 -1.95 1.28
N LYS A 345 24.61 -1.30 2.30
CA LYS A 345 25.17 0.06 2.20
C LYS A 345 26.68 0.13 2.41
N HIS A 346 27.32 -0.98 2.79
CA HIS A 346 28.75 -1.07 3.13
C HIS A 346 29.15 -0.13 4.28
N ARG A 347 28.22 0.10 5.21
CA ARG A 347 28.34 1.02 6.34
C ARG A 347 27.63 0.46 7.56
N ALA A 348 28.07 0.85 8.75
CA ALA A 348 27.32 0.59 9.99
C ALA A 348 26.40 1.79 10.27
N PRO A 349 25.22 1.57 10.87
CA PRO A 349 24.39 2.64 11.37
C PRO A 349 24.93 3.14 12.72
N ASP A 350 24.66 4.40 13.04
CA ASP A 350 24.90 4.98 14.35
C ASP A 350 23.63 4.83 15.20
N PHE A 351 23.80 4.34 16.43
CA PHE A 351 22.70 4.18 17.38
C PHE A 351 22.76 5.24 18.47
N ALA A 352 21.60 5.82 18.78
CA ALA A 352 21.47 6.76 19.88
C ALA A 352 20.15 6.55 20.61
N SER A 353 20.19 6.61 21.95
CA SER A 353 18.98 6.60 22.77
C SER A 353 18.04 7.74 22.35
N CYS A 354 16.74 7.46 22.33
CA CYS A 354 15.73 8.44 21.96
C CYS A 354 14.43 8.21 22.72
N GLU A 355 13.60 9.25 22.77
CA GLU A 355 12.30 9.20 23.45
C GLU A 355 11.28 8.32 22.70
N PRO A 356 10.41 7.59 23.43
CA PRO A 356 9.37 6.77 22.83
C PRO A 356 8.32 7.64 22.12
N ARG A 357 8.06 7.29 20.86
CA ARG A 357 7.01 7.88 20.00
C ARG A 357 5.68 7.17 20.16
N PHE A 358 5.71 5.91 20.58
CA PHE A 358 4.53 5.08 20.74
C PHE A 358 4.53 4.39 22.11
N ASN A 359 3.33 4.15 22.65
CA ASN A 359 3.15 3.61 23.99
C ASN A 359 3.65 2.16 24.18
N TRP A 360 3.94 1.46 23.09
CA TRP A 360 4.49 0.10 23.09
C TRP A 360 6.01 0.05 23.06
N GLN A 361 6.69 1.18 22.86
CA GLN A 361 8.14 1.27 22.91
C GLN A 361 8.62 1.32 24.36
N HIS A 362 9.75 0.68 24.64
CA HIS A 362 10.35 0.72 25.96
C HIS A 362 10.95 2.12 26.20
N PRO A 363 10.80 2.72 27.40
CA PRO A 363 11.27 4.09 27.67
C PRO A 363 12.81 4.23 27.68
N VAL A 364 13.53 3.16 28.03
CA VAL A 364 15.00 3.13 28.10
C VAL A 364 15.64 2.35 26.94
N ASN A 365 15.22 1.09 26.76
CA ASN A 365 15.71 0.18 25.70
C ASN A 365 15.12 0.49 24.31
N LEU A 366 15.27 1.75 23.88
CA LEU A 366 14.89 2.26 22.57
C LEU A 366 16.05 3.07 22.00
N SER A 367 16.46 2.71 20.79
CA SER A 367 17.54 3.38 20.08
C SER A 367 17.10 3.73 18.67
N SER A 368 17.31 4.98 18.28
CA SER A 368 17.27 5.41 16.89
C SER A 368 18.43 4.77 16.12
N ALA A 369 18.23 4.50 14.84
CA ALA A 369 19.25 4.04 13.91
C ALA A 369 19.39 5.08 12.80
N SER A 370 20.58 5.66 12.68
CA SER A 370 20.85 6.75 11.76
C SER A 370 22.05 6.46 10.87
N LEU A 371 22.14 7.17 9.75
CA LEU A 371 23.29 7.15 8.88
C LEU A 371 23.58 8.58 8.39
N ASP A 372 24.81 9.06 8.58
CA ASP A 372 25.19 10.46 8.34
C ASP A 372 24.28 11.47 9.06
N GLY A 373 23.87 11.13 10.29
CA GLY A 373 22.95 11.96 11.09
C GLY A 373 21.51 11.97 10.58
N ARG A 374 21.16 11.21 9.53
CA ARG A 374 19.79 11.01 9.08
C ARG A 374 19.21 9.77 9.72
N GLU A 375 18.17 9.94 10.53
CA GLU A 375 17.45 8.80 11.11
C GLU A 375 16.75 7.99 10.00
N VAL A 376 17.04 6.70 9.98
CA VAL A 376 16.47 5.75 9.03
C VAL A 376 15.41 4.88 9.70
N GLY A 377 15.49 4.71 11.02
CA GLY A 377 14.56 3.88 11.78
C GLY A 377 14.92 3.78 13.25
N PHE A 378 14.42 2.75 13.93
CA PHE A 378 14.67 2.51 15.34
C PHE A 378 14.63 1.02 15.68
N LEU A 379 15.17 0.66 16.84
CA LEU A 379 15.12 -0.66 17.46
C LEU A 379 14.75 -0.52 18.94
N THR A 380 13.86 -1.38 19.43
CA THR A 380 13.28 -1.27 20.78
C THR A 380 12.87 -2.62 21.35
N THR A 381 13.03 -2.79 22.66
CA THR A 381 12.25 -3.81 23.37
C THR A 381 10.83 -3.29 23.62
N LEU A 382 9.90 -4.16 24.00
CA LEU A 382 8.52 -3.74 24.25
C LEU A 382 8.36 -3.11 25.63
N HIS A 383 7.49 -2.10 25.72
CA HIS A 383 7.05 -1.57 27.00
C HIS A 383 6.54 -2.73 27.90
N PRO A 384 6.93 -2.80 29.18
CA PRO A 384 6.61 -3.95 30.05
C PRO A 384 5.12 -4.29 30.12
N ALA A 385 4.25 -3.28 30.10
CA ALA A 385 2.80 -3.46 30.09
C ALA A 385 2.27 -4.15 28.81
N VAL A 386 2.86 -3.85 27.65
CA VAL A 386 2.51 -4.47 26.36
C VAL A 386 3.12 -5.86 26.28
N ARG A 387 4.40 -6.02 26.67
CA ARG A 387 5.08 -7.33 26.74
C ARG A 387 4.30 -8.31 27.60
N ALA A 388 3.84 -7.89 28.78
CA ALA A 388 3.09 -8.75 29.70
C ALA A 388 1.74 -9.24 29.14
N LYS A 389 1.09 -8.45 28.27
CA LYS A 389 -0.13 -8.84 27.56
C LYS A 389 0.17 -9.77 26.38
N LEU A 390 1.32 -9.59 25.73
CA LEU A 390 1.80 -10.48 24.68
C LEU A 390 2.21 -11.82 25.26
N ASP A 391 3.27 -11.84 26.08
CA ASP A 391 3.77 -13.00 26.83
C ASP A 391 4.74 -12.55 27.92
N LYS A 392 4.47 -12.88 29.19
CA LYS A 392 5.33 -12.50 30.32
C LYS A 392 6.70 -13.18 30.34
N LYS A 393 6.82 -14.36 29.72
CA LYS A 393 8.03 -15.19 29.74
C LYS A 393 8.91 -14.98 28.50
N ALA A 394 8.35 -14.39 27.44
CA ALA A 394 9.11 -14.14 26.23
C ALA A 394 9.92 -12.84 26.32
N ALA A 395 11.12 -12.88 25.74
CA ALA A 395 11.79 -11.72 25.21
C ALA A 395 11.14 -11.33 23.87
N VAL A 396 10.85 -10.05 23.70
CA VAL A 396 10.26 -9.53 22.45
C VAL A 396 10.95 -8.24 22.07
N LEU A 397 11.40 -8.17 20.82
CA LEU A 397 12.07 -7.01 20.25
C LEU A 397 11.45 -6.63 18.92
N ALA A 398 11.37 -5.33 18.66
CA ALA A 398 10.93 -4.78 17.40
C ALA A 398 11.95 -3.80 16.82
N PHE A 399 12.09 -3.77 15.50
CA PHE A 399 12.75 -2.65 14.82
C PHE A 399 12.02 -2.30 13.52
N GLU A 400 12.08 -1.03 13.14
CA GLU A 400 11.43 -0.50 11.94
C GLU A 400 12.38 0.40 11.17
N LEU A 401 12.39 0.29 9.84
CA LEU A 401 13.14 1.17 8.94
C LEU A 401 12.20 1.83 7.92
N ASP A 402 12.36 3.13 7.69
CA ASP A 402 11.78 3.80 6.51
C ASP A 402 12.61 3.40 5.28
N MET A 403 12.01 2.60 4.41
CA MET A 403 12.68 2.08 3.22
C MET A 403 12.90 3.15 2.16
N GLY A 404 12.11 4.23 2.15
CA GLY A 404 12.35 5.38 1.28
C GLY A 404 13.63 6.11 1.69
N ILE A 405 13.81 6.33 2.99
CA ILE A 405 15.04 6.92 3.53
C ILE A 405 16.22 5.97 3.31
N PHE A 406 16.10 4.71 3.71
CA PHE A 406 17.16 3.71 3.57
C PHE A 406 17.65 3.59 2.12
N SER A 407 16.72 3.55 1.15
CA SER A 407 17.08 3.41 -0.27
C SER A 407 17.68 4.68 -0.86
N SER A 408 17.36 5.86 -0.31
CA SER A 408 17.93 7.14 -0.75
C SER A 408 19.39 7.33 -0.33
N VAL A 409 19.87 6.52 0.61
CA VAL A 409 21.27 6.51 1.01
C VAL A 409 22.10 5.75 -0.02
N GLU A 410 23.17 6.36 -0.50
CA GLU A 410 24.13 5.73 -1.40
C GLU A 410 24.99 4.67 -0.71
N GLU A 411 25.28 3.60 -1.46
CA GLU A 411 26.22 2.57 -1.02
C GLU A 411 27.64 3.13 -1.01
N LYS A 412 28.41 2.87 0.05
CA LYS A 412 29.83 3.21 0.04
C LYS A 412 30.56 2.29 -0.94
N PRO A 413 31.39 2.81 -1.85
CA PRO A 413 32.11 1.97 -2.80
C PRO A 413 33.04 1.01 -2.07
N LEU A 414 33.01 -0.26 -2.47
CA LEU A 414 33.97 -1.25 -1.99
C LEU A 414 35.31 -1.01 -2.68
N ALA A 415 36.35 -0.78 -1.86
CA ALA A 415 37.72 -0.67 -2.32
C ALA A 415 38.52 -1.85 -1.78
N TYR A 416 39.26 -2.52 -2.66
CA TYR A 416 40.22 -3.54 -2.24
C TYR A 416 41.28 -2.91 -1.34
N ARG A 417 41.56 -3.57 -0.23
CA ARG A 417 42.69 -3.27 0.65
C ARG A 417 43.49 -4.55 0.83
N GLU A 418 44.78 -4.49 0.51
CA GLU A 418 45.68 -5.62 0.71
C GLU A 418 45.73 -5.95 2.22
N PRO A 419 45.46 -7.21 2.63
CA PRO A 419 45.64 -7.60 4.02
C PRO A 419 47.09 -7.39 4.46
N SER A 420 47.30 -6.98 5.72
CA SER A 420 48.67 -6.84 6.22
C SER A 420 49.40 -8.19 6.16
N ARG A 421 50.64 -8.16 5.67
CA ARG A 421 51.57 -9.29 5.70
C ARG A 421 52.29 -9.39 7.04
N TYR A 422 52.06 -8.44 7.95
CA TYR A 422 52.71 -8.34 9.24
C TYR A 422 51.72 -8.68 10.36
N PRO A 423 52.16 -9.36 11.43
CA PRO A 423 51.28 -9.71 12.54
C PRO A 423 50.78 -8.45 13.27
N GLY A 424 49.54 -8.52 13.74
CA GLY A 424 48.97 -7.53 14.65
C GLY A 424 49.37 -7.76 16.12
N ILE A 425 49.09 -6.77 16.95
CA ILE A 425 49.22 -6.83 18.42
C ILE A 425 47.88 -6.43 19.02
N ASP A 426 47.38 -7.25 19.94
CA ASP A 426 46.21 -6.91 20.74
C ASP A 426 46.66 -6.41 22.12
N VAL A 427 45.99 -5.38 22.62
CA VAL A 427 46.15 -4.90 23.99
C VAL A 427 44.80 -4.79 24.66
N ASP A 428 44.66 -5.46 25.79
CA ASP A 428 43.45 -5.38 26.61
C ASP A 428 43.65 -4.31 27.68
N LEU A 429 42.73 -3.34 27.75
CA LEU A 429 42.69 -2.32 28.79
C LEU A 429 41.36 -2.39 29.53
N SER A 430 41.43 -2.44 30.85
CA SER A 430 40.26 -2.37 31.73
C SER A 430 40.08 -0.96 32.26
N PHE A 431 38.87 -0.42 32.12
CA PHE A 431 38.47 0.91 32.57
C PHE A 431 37.53 0.75 33.76
N SER A 432 37.90 1.32 34.91
CA SER A 432 37.02 1.38 36.07
C SER A 432 36.14 2.63 35.97
N ALA A 433 34.83 2.45 35.81
CA ALA A 433 33.89 3.56 35.73
C ALA A 433 32.75 3.36 36.73
N SER A 434 32.10 4.45 37.13
CA SER A 434 30.77 4.30 37.74
C SER A 434 29.79 3.77 36.71
N VAL A 435 28.80 3.02 37.18
CA VAL A 435 27.79 2.36 36.35
C VAL A 435 27.20 3.32 35.33
N GLY A 436 27.37 3.01 34.04
CA GLY A 436 26.81 3.80 32.93
C GLY A 436 27.56 5.08 32.54
N ASP A 437 28.71 5.39 33.15
CA ASP A 437 29.50 6.58 32.77
C ASP A 437 30.36 6.37 31.52
N LEU A 438 30.67 5.13 31.15
CA LEU A 438 31.58 4.85 30.03
C LEU A 438 30.82 4.72 28.69
N ASP A 439 30.93 5.73 27.83
CA ASP A 439 30.46 5.65 26.44
C ASP A 439 31.52 4.96 25.54
N PHE A 440 31.20 3.75 25.05
CA PHE A 440 32.06 3.00 24.14
C PHE A 440 32.42 3.81 22.88
N ALA A 441 31.49 4.57 22.31
CA ALA A 441 31.75 5.36 21.10
C ALA A 441 32.76 6.47 21.38
N ALA A 442 32.70 7.09 22.57
CA ALA A 442 33.69 8.07 23.00
C ALA A 442 35.07 7.44 23.21
N VAL A 443 35.14 6.24 23.79
CA VAL A 443 36.41 5.52 23.99
C VAL A 443 37.01 5.07 22.66
N GLU A 444 36.20 4.52 21.74
CA GLU A 444 36.66 4.13 20.40
C GLU A 444 37.21 5.36 19.64
N LYS A 445 36.50 6.49 19.69
CA LYS A 445 36.94 7.74 19.06
C LYS A 445 38.27 8.20 19.63
N ALA A 446 38.40 8.26 20.96
CA ALA A 446 39.65 8.67 21.62
C ALA A 446 40.82 7.74 21.26
N ALA A 447 40.58 6.42 21.20
CA ALA A 447 41.59 5.45 20.79
C ALA A 447 42.02 5.64 19.33
N ARG A 448 41.06 5.92 18.44
CA ARG A 448 41.32 6.18 17.02
C ARG A 448 42.10 7.46 16.80
N ASP A 449 41.80 8.51 17.57
CA ASP A 449 42.54 9.78 17.55
C ASP A 449 43.98 9.60 18.06
N ALA A 450 44.19 8.73 19.05
CA ALA A 450 45.53 8.43 19.60
C ALA A 450 46.39 7.58 18.66
N ALA A 451 45.85 6.46 18.19
CA ALA A 451 46.61 5.45 17.46
C ALA A 451 46.57 5.63 15.93
N GLY A 452 45.67 6.48 15.43
CA GLY A 452 45.57 6.83 14.01
C GLY A 452 45.39 5.60 13.11
N LYS A 453 46.21 5.52 12.05
CA LYS A 453 46.14 4.46 11.03
C LYS A 453 46.44 3.04 11.55
N TYR A 454 46.99 2.93 12.76
CA TYR A 454 47.45 1.65 13.30
C TYR A 454 46.38 0.91 14.12
N LEU A 455 45.37 1.61 14.64
CA LEU A 455 44.24 0.98 15.30
C LEU A 455 43.31 0.38 14.24
N LYS A 456 43.17 -0.95 14.24
CA LYS A 456 42.29 -1.66 13.30
C LYS A 456 40.89 -1.82 13.88
N ASP A 457 40.78 -2.24 15.14
CA ASP A 457 39.52 -2.45 15.82
C ASP A 457 39.61 -2.15 17.34
N VAL A 458 38.44 -1.95 17.93
CA VAL A 458 38.23 -1.91 19.38
C VAL A 458 37.08 -2.86 19.67
N THR A 459 37.28 -3.81 20.56
CA THR A 459 36.29 -4.85 20.86
C THR A 459 36.04 -4.89 22.35
N LEU A 460 34.76 -4.93 22.76
CA LEU A 460 34.41 -5.21 24.15
C LEU A 460 34.74 -6.68 24.46
N VAL A 461 35.60 -6.90 25.45
CA VAL A 461 36.02 -8.26 25.87
C VAL A 461 35.18 -8.71 27.06
N ASP A 462 35.03 -7.84 28.05
CA ASP A 462 34.36 -8.19 29.30
C ASP A 462 33.72 -6.95 29.94
N LEU A 463 32.58 -7.17 30.60
CA LEU A 463 31.91 -6.19 31.44
C LEU A 463 31.71 -6.84 32.81
N TYR A 464 32.46 -6.36 33.79
CA TYR A 464 32.38 -6.86 35.16
C TYR A 464 31.65 -5.87 36.05
N GLU A 465 30.51 -6.29 36.60
CA GLU A 465 29.77 -5.57 37.64
C GLU A 465 30.11 -6.18 39.01
N GLY A 466 30.69 -5.39 39.91
CA GLY A 466 30.98 -5.80 41.28
C GLY A 466 30.58 -4.75 42.31
N ASP A 467 30.66 -5.10 43.60
CA ASP A 467 30.20 -4.27 44.72
C ASP A 467 30.88 -2.88 44.80
N ASN A 468 32.03 -2.70 44.13
CA ASN A 468 32.83 -1.46 44.13
C ASN A 468 32.86 -0.72 42.77
N GLY A 469 32.02 -1.08 41.80
CA GLY A 469 31.91 -0.40 40.50
C GLY A 469 31.90 -1.33 39.28
N GLU A 470 31.81 -0.72 38.09
CA GLU A 470 31.92 -1.41 36.80
C GLU A 470 33.35 -1.39 36.29
N SER A 471 33.81 -2.52 35.76
CA SER A 471 35.06 -2.62 35.00
C SER A 471 34.75 -3.08 33.59
N VAL A 472 35.02 -2.21 32.62
CA VAL A 472 34.86 -2.50 31.19
C VAL A 472 36.21 -2.84 30.60
N THR A 473 36.39 -4.04 30.07
CA THR A 473 37.63 -4.45 29.41
C THR A 473 37.47 -4.36 27.89
N LEU A 474 38.29 -3.53 27.26
CA LEU A 474 38.32 -3.35 25.82
C LEU A 474 39.64 -3.85 25.24
N ARG A 475 39.55 -4.61 24.15
CA ARG A 475 40.68 -5.02 23.32
C ARG A 475 40.90 -4.03 22.20
N PHE A 476 42.12 -3.54 22.08
CA PHE A 476 42.57 -2.67 21.01
C PHE A 476 43.50 -3.45 20.09
N GLY A 477 43.05 -3.72 18.86
CA GLY A 477 43.85 -4.41 17.85
C GLY A 477 44.68 -3.41 17.03
N PHE A 478 46.01 -3.56 17.08
CA PHE A 478 46.96 -2.74 16.35
C PHE A 478 47.62 -3.52 15.24
N SER A 479 47.74 -2.95 14.04
CA SER A 479 48.64 -3.50 13.02
C SER A 479 49.13 -2.44 12.05
N SER A 480 50.20 -2.77 11.32
CA SER A 480 50.75 -1.93 10.27
C SER A 480 50.84 -2.73 8.98
N ASP A 481 50.50 -2.08 7.87
CA ASP A 481 50.58 -2.69 6.54
C ASP A 481 52.01 -2.57 5.95
N GLU A 482 52.93 -1.92 6.68
CA GLU A 482 54.30 -1.59 6.22
C GLU A 482 55.40 -2.32 7.02
N ARG A 483 55.12 -2.76 8.26
CA ARG A 483 56.10 -3.40 9.14
C ARG A 483 55.45 -4.16 10.31
N THR A 484 56.21 -5.06 10.93
CA THR A 484 55.84 -5.65 12.22
C THR A 484 55.87 -4.58 13.32
N LEU A 485 54.77 -4.46 14.07
CA LEU A 485 54.75 -3.68 15.30
C LEU A 485 55.37 -4.53 16.42
N TYR A 486 56.23 -3.93 17.25
CA TYR A 486 56.74 -4.57 18.47
C TYR A 486 56.03 -4.07 19.73
N ARG A 487 55.41 -2.89 19.65
CA ARG A 487 54.61 -2.22 20.69
C ARG A 487 53.52 -1.37 20.01
N PRO A 488 52.43 -1.05 20.71
CA PRO A 488 51.42 -0.13 20.22
C PRO A 488 52.01 1.26 19.91
N PRO A 489 51.59 1.93 18.83
CA PRO A 489 52.10 3.24 18.45
C PRO A 489 51.65 4.35 19.42
N THR A 490 52.55 5.28 19.70
CA THR A 490 52.53 6.12 20.90
C THR A 490 52.24 7.59 20.61
N ASN A 491 50.96 7.98 20.66
CA ASN A 491 50.54 9.34 21.02
C ASN A 491 49.62 9.24 22.24
N SER A 492 49.75 10.16 23.20
CA SER A 492 48.86 10.23 24.36
C SER A 492 47.63 11.09 24.05
N VAL A 493 46.43 10.58 24.32
CA VAL A 493 45.17 11.31 24.18
C VAL A 493 44.37 11.18 25.47
N ALA A 494 43.87 12.31 25.96
CA ALA A 494 42.93 12.33 27.07
C ALA A 494 41.61 11.70 26.60
N VAL A 495 41.16 10.67 27.29
CA VAL A 495 39.80 10.16 27.20
C VAL A 495 38.96 11.00 28.15
N ASN A 496 37.73 11.34 27.78
CA ASN A 496 36.78 11.88 28.76
C ASN A 496 36.66 10.90 29.96
N TYR A 497 36.20 11.39 31.11
CA TYR A 497 36.08 10.63 32.37
C TYR A 497 37.38 10.43 33.19
N GLY A 498 38.38 11.30 32.99
CA GLY A 498 39.56 11.36 33.87
C GLY A 498 40.65 10.32 33.56
N TYR A 499 40.56 9.65 32.41
CA TYR A 499 41.56 8.69 31.94
C TYR A 499 42.44 9.30 30.84
N THR A 500 43.76 9.13 30.96
CA THR A 500 44.69 9.38 29.84
C THR A 500 45.10 8.05 29.24
N MET A 501 44.81 7.85 27.95
CA MET A 501 45.33 6.72 27.19
C MET A 501 46.64 7.12 26.53
N GLY A 502 47.69 6.35 26.76
CA GLY A 502 48.98 6.62 26.16
C GLY A 502 50.08 5.64 26.55
N PRO A 503 51.32 5.89 26.10
CA PRO A 503 52.48 5.08 26.49
C PRO A 503 52.75 5.11 27.99
N SER A 504 52.87 3.94 28.60
CA SER A 504 53.52 3.71 29.90
C SER A 504 54.88 3.02 29.67
N GLY A 505 55.78 3.07 30.65
CA GLY A 505 57.14 2.49 30.54
C GLY A 505 57.20 1.01 30.11
N GLN A 506 56.07 0.28 30.14
CA GLN A 506 55.95 -1.11 29.69
C GLN A 506 54.92 -1.34 28.56
N GLY A 507 54.17 -0.34 28.08
CA GLY A 507 53.12 -0.58 27.06
C GLY A 507 52.21 0.63 26.76
N TRP A 508 50.97 0.36 26.34
CA TRP A 508 49.86 1.32 26.31
C TRP A 508 49.04 1.13 27.59
N ALA A 509 48.63 2.21 28.26
CA ALA A 509 47.87 2.14 29.50
C ALA A 509 46.78 3.22 29.56
N ALA A 510 45.68 2.92 30.24
CA ALA A 510 44.72 3.93 30.72
C ALA A 510 45.14 4.33 32.15
N THR A 511 45.41 5.63 32.37
CA THR A 511 45.78 6.15 33.69
C THR A 511 44.71 7.12 34.18
N SER A 512 44.08 6.81 35.32
CA SER A 512 43.15 7.71 35.99
C SER A 512 43.91 8.86 36.66
N GLY A 513 43.39 10.08 36.59
CA GLY A 513 43.90 11.24 37.34
C GLY A 513 43.77 11.11 38.88
N ALA A 514 43.19 10.01 39.36
CA ALA A 514 43.05 9.67 40.77
C ALA A 514 43.72 8.31 41.04
N THR A 515 44.86 8.36 41.73
CA THR A 515 45.50 7.33 42.56
C THR A 515 45.33 5.85 42.14
N ASP A 516 46.41 5.34 41.52
CA ASP A 516 47.12 4.09 41.83
C ASP A 516 46.29 2.88 42.32
N PHE A 517 46.07 1.89 41.44
CA PHE A 517 45.92 0.50 41.85
C PHE A 517 46.69 -0.43 40.90
N GLY A 518 47.53 -1.26 41.50
CA GLY A 518 48.57 -2.06 40.85
C GLY A 518 48.04 -3.09 39.86
N GLY A 519 48.77 -3.22 38.75
CA GLY A 519 48.47 -4.14 37.66
C GLY A 519 48.59 -5.62 38.03
N ARG A 520 47.88 -6.43 37.24
CA ARG A 520 48.31 -7.76 36.82
C ARG A 520 48.43 -7.78 35.31
#